data_AF-A0A924H882-F1
#
_entry.id   AF-A0A924H882-F1
#
_cell.length_a   1.000
_cell.length_b   1.000
_cell.length_c   1.000
_cell.angle_alpha   90.00
_cell.angle_beta   90.00
_cell.angle_gamma   90.00
#
_symmetry.space_group_name_H-M   'P 1'
#
loop_
_entity.id
_entity.type
_entity.pdbx_description
1 polymer ?
#
loop_
_entity_poly.entity_id
_entity_poly.type
_entity_poly.pdbx_seq_one_letter_code
_entity_poly.pdbx_strand_id
1 'polypeptide(L)'
;SCPKKFLALRKEFDPKGICTASKKYQDLKLQELDAIKDEFSVDQLKNMQNKITEKSCLCVGLANASYLENNVPIKGQDQGIVICPGPNLAYFHKEVSLSKMVQHIYGNENVMINTERPNLFVNELRTYAVYLKNETNELLATAPPAALKKYQNFKNNLLDGIAYYEALFATTNYFETTKASSKKQLEQCRQEIHAIAIPIQEQQ
;
A
#
# COMPACT_ATOMS: atom_id res chain seq x y z
N SER A 1 23.72 9.35 -2.56
CA SER A 1 24.36 8.20 -3.26
C SER A 1 23.63 6.90 -2.91
N CYS A 2 23.76 5.83 -3.72
CA CYS A 2 23.24 4.49 -3.39
C CYS A 2 24.43 3.53 -3.18
N PRO A 3 24.84 3.26 -1.93
CA PRO A 3 26.06 2.49 -1.68
C PRO A 3 25.91 1.01 -2.03
N LYS A 4 24.71 0.43 -1.83
CA LYS A 4 24.47 -1.01 -1.97
C LYS A 4 23.96 -1.45 -3.34
N LYS A 5 23.21 -0.59 -4.04
CA LYS A 5 22.71 -0.81 -5.42
C LYS A 5 21.87 -2.08 -5.69
N PHE A 6 21.48 -2.84 -4.67
CA PHE A 6 20.66 -4.06 -4.86
C PHE A 6 19.31 -3.82 -5.55
N LEU A 7 18.72 -2.63 -5.38
CA LEU A 7 17.44 -2.23 -5.99
C LEU A 7 17.61 -1.17 -7.11
N ALA A 8 18.80 -1.08 -7.72
CA ALA A 8 19.08 -0.13 -8.78
C ALA A 8 18.52 -0.61 -10.13
N LEU A 9 17.18 -0.66 -10.25
CA LEU A 9 16.49 -1.27 -11.38
C LEU A 9 16.03 -0.27 -12.46
N ARG A 10 15.89 1.02 -12.12
CA ARG A 10 15.42 2.05 -13.08
C ARG A 10 16.57 2.56 -13.92
N LYS A 11 16.42 2.61 -15.24
CA LYS A 11 17.48 3.07 -16.16
C LYS A 11 17.33 4.52 -16.65
N GLU A 12 16.44 5.28 -16.02
CA GLU A 12 16.08 6.64 -16.44
C GLU A 12 17.28 7.62 -16.44
N PHE A 13 18.10 7.60 -15.39
CA PHE A 13 19.24 8.52 -15.21
C PHE A 13 20.61 7.84 -15.29
N ASP A 14 20.64 6.51 -15.37
CA ASP A 14 21.87 5.73 -15.39
C ASP A 14 21.62 4.42 -16.15
N PRO A 15 22.34 4.13 -17.24
CA PRO A 15 22.22 2.87 -17.97
C PRO A 15 22.47 1.62 -17.10
N LYS A 16 23.30 1.77 -16.05
CA LYS A 16 23.58 0.70 -15.08
C LYS A 16 22.48 0.52 -14.03
N GLY A 17 21.49 1.41 -14.03
CA GLY A 17 20.38 1.40 -13.11
C GLY A 17 20.58 2.31 -11.89
N ILE A 18 19.49 2.92 -11.43
CA ILE A 18 19.40 3.76 -10.25
C ILE A 18 18.21 3.32 -9.39
N CYS A 19 18.37 3.40 -8.07
CA CYS A 19 17.31 3.09 -7.12
C CYS A 19 16.47 4.35 -6.86
N THR A 20 15.15 4.23 -6.93
CA THR A 20 14.22 5.36 -6.71
C THR A 20 14.25 5.89 -5.29
N ALA A 21 14.57 5.04 -4.31
CA ALA A 21 14.78 5.42 -2.92
C ALA A 21 16.19 6.01 -2.64
N SER A 22 17.03 6.14 -3.67
CA SER A 22 18.36 6.73 -3.48
C SER A 22 18.29 8.24 -3.48
N LYS A 23 19.05 8.89 -2.59
CA LYS A 23 19.21 10.35 -2.58
C LYS A 23 19.55 10.92 -3.95
N LYS A 24 20.40 10.23 -4.73
CA LYS A 24 20.77 10.67 -6.09
C LYS A 24 19.54 10.76 -7.00
N TYR A 25 18.66 9.77 -6.98
CA TYR A 25 17.45 9.78 -7.80
C TYR A 25 16.47 10.85 -7.32
N GLN A 26 16.26 10.94 -6.00
CA GLN A 26 15.33 11.92 -5.42
C GLN A 26 15.78 13.35 -5.70
N ASP A 27 17.07 13.67 -5.55
CA ASP A 27 17.64 14.98 -5.85
C ASP A 27 17.40 15.35 -7.34
N LEU A 28 17.67 14.42 -8.27
CA LEU A 28 17.43 14.63 -9.70
C LEU A 28 15.94 14.86 -10.01
N LYS A 29 15.04 14.06 -9.42
CA LYS A 29 13.59 14.23 -9.62
C LYS A 29 13.05 15.51 -8.99
N LEU A 30 13.59 15.95 -7.87
CA LEU A 30 13.23 17.23 -7.27
C LEU A 30 13.72 18.42 -8.12
N GLN A 31 14.87 18.29 -8.77
CA GLN A 31 15.36 19.30 -9.73
C GLN A 31 14.46 19.40 -10.97
N GLU A 32 14.05 18.27 -11.54
CA GLU A 32 13.07 18.25 -12.63
C GLU A 32 11.74 18.91 -12.22
N LEU A 33 11.28 18.64 -11.00
CA LEU A 33 10.05 19.24 -10.47
C LEU A 33 10.18 20.75 -10.22
N ASP A 34 11.34 21.22 -9.72
CA ASP A 34 11.58 22.65 -9.49
C ASP A 34 11.62 23.44 -10.80
N ALA A 35 12.05 22.81 -11.91
CA ALA A 35 12.08 23.43 -13.23
C ALA A 35 10.69 23.69 -13.83
N ILE A 36 9.67 22.92 -13.42
CA ILE A 36 8.29 23.03 -13.92
C ILE A 36 7.32 23.54 -12.85
N LYS A 37 7.83 24.07 -11.72
CA LYS A 37 7.00 24.36 -10.55
C LYS A 37 5.91 25.40 -10.81
N ASP A 38 6.15 26.33 -11.73
CA ASP A 38 5.22 27.42 -12.05
C ASP A 38 3.99 26.93 -12.82
N GLU A 39 3.98 25.68 -13.31
CA GLU A 39 2.87 25.07 -14.03
C GLU A 39 1.83 24.40 -13.09
N PHE A 40 2.13 24.28 -11.80
CA PHE A 40 1.33 23.49 -10.86
C PHE A 40 0.91 24.29 -9.62
N SER A 41 -0.22 23.91 -9.03
CA SER A 41 -0.64 24.46 -7.74
C SER A 41 0.26 23.97 -6.59
N VAL A 42 0.26 24.70 -5.48
CA VAL A 42 1.01 24.35 -4.26
C VAL A 42 0.68 22.92 -3.79
N ASP A 43 -0.59 22.53 -3.84
CA ASP A 43 -1.02 21.18 -3.43
C ASP A 43 -0.53 20.09 -4.39
N GLN A 44 -0.54 20.36 -5.70
CA GLN A 44 -0.02 19.43 -6.70
C GLN A 44 1.50 19.23 -6.53
N LEU A 45 2.24 20.33 -6.33
CA LEU A 45 3.68 20.28 -6.08
C LEU A 45 4.00 19.47 -4.83
N LYS A 46 3.28 19.71 -3.73
CA LYS A 46 3.46 18.96 -2.49
C LYS A 46 3.21 17.46 -2.69
N ASN A 47 2.15 17.10 -3.42
CA ASN A 47 1.87 15.70 -3.73
C ASN A 47 2.97 15.06 -4.58
N MET A 48 3.48 15.75 -5.59
CA MET A 48 4.59 15.26 -6.43
C MET A 48 5.89 15.11 -5.63
N GLN A 49 6.23 16.09 -4.77
CA GLN A 49 7.38 16.02 -3.87
C GLN A 49 7.27 14.85 -2.89
N ASN A 50 6.08 14.62 -2.33
CA ASN A 50 5.84 13.48 -1.44
C ASN A 50 6.03 12.15 -2.17
N LYS A 51 5.52 12.00 -3.40
CA LYS A 51 5.73 10.77 -4.21
C LYS A 51 7.20 10.48 -4.50
N ILE A 52 8.04 11.52 -4.60
CA ILE A 52 9.49 11.36 -4.78
C ILE A 52 10.16 10.92 -3.47
N THR A 53 9.78 11.53 -2.35
CA THR A 53 10.48 11.41 -1.07
C THR A 53 9.93 10.31 -0.14
N GLU A 54 8.73 9.79 -0.39
CA GLU A 54 8.11 8.71 0.42
C GLU A 54 8.91 7.39 0.41
N LYS A 55 9.80 7.20 -0.58
CA LYS A 55 10.52 5.94 -0.77
C LYS A 55 11.70 5.84 0.19
N SER A 56 11.60 4.94 1.16
CA SER A 56 12.69 4.60 2.08
C SER A 56 13.68 3.58 1.49
N CYS A 57 14.96 3.70 1.83
CA CYS A 57 16.01 2.80 1.36
C CYS A 57 15.97 1.45 2.12
N LEU A 58 15.37 0.43 1.52
CA LEU A 58 15.28 -0.91 2.11
C LEU A 58 16.64 -1.58 2.33
N CYS A 59 17.60 -1.35 1.43
CA CYS A 59 18.93 -1.98 1.50
C CYS A 59 19.75 -1.60 2.74
N VAL A 60 19.48 -0.41 3.29
CA VAL A 60 20.15 0.11 4.49
C VAL A 60 19.22 -0.10 5.68
N GLY A 61 17.97 0.33 5.57
CA GLY A 61 17.01 0.28 6.66
C GLY A 61 16.75 -1.12 7.23
N LEU A 62 16.77 -2.18 6.41
CA LEU A 62 16.60 -3.56 6.89
C LEU A 62 17.85 -4.13 7.57
N ALA A 63 19.04 -3.61 7.25
CA ALA A 63 20.31 -4.05 7.83
C ALA A 63 20.67 -3.28 9.11
N ASN A 64 20.15 -2.07 9.28
CA ASN A 64 20.50 -1.16 10.38
C ASN A 64 20.27 -1.77 11.76
N ALA A 65 19.24 -2.61 11.93
CA ALA A 65 18.98 -3.29 13.20
C ALA A 65 20.19 -4.12 13.66
N SER A 66 20.81 -4.89 12.76
CA SER A 66 21.99 -5.69 13.07
C SER A 66 23.23 -4.83 13.32
N TYR A 67 23.41 -3.74 12.56
CA TYR A 67 24.55 -2.85 12.77
C TYR A 67 24.51 -2.13 14.12
N LEU A 68 23.32 -1.68 14.55
CA LEU A 68 23.14 -1.04 15.85
C LEU A 68 23.42 -2.04 16.99
N GLU A 69 22.87 -3.25 16.92
CA GLU A 69 23.08 -4.29 17.93
C GLU A 69 24.56 -4.68 18.07
N ASN A 70 25.30 -4.71 16.96
CA ASN A 70 26.69 -5.14 16.92
C ASN A 70 27.71 -3.96 16.94
N ASN A 71 27.26 -2.73 17.20
CA ASN A 71 28.09 -1.53 17.19
C ASN A 71 28.93 -1.35 15.90
N VAL A 72 28.38 -1.79 14.75
CA VAL A 72 29.05 -1.67 13.45
C VAL A 72 28.79 -0.26 12.90
N PRO A 73 29.84 0.50 12.53
CA PRO A 73 29.67 1.86 12.03
C PRO A 73 28.89 1.87 10.71
N ILE A 74 27.77 2.59 10.69
CA ILE A 74 26.94 2.78 9.51
C ILE A 74 27.62 3.83 8.61
N LYS A 75 28.03 3.41 7.41
CA LYS A 75 28.57 4.33 6.40
C LYS A 75 27.43 5.03 5.66
N GLY A 76 27.39 6.36 5.70
CA GLY A 76 26.43 7.17 4.96
C GLY A 76 25.61 8.08 5.86
N GLN A 77 24.39 8.40 5.45
CA GLN A 77 23.45 9.15 6.29
C GLN A 77 22.91 8.25 7.40
N ASP A 78 22.69 8.83 8.58
CA ASP A 78 21.96 8.20 9.65
C ASP A 78 20.53 7.91 9.15
N GLN A 79 20.19 6.62 9.09
CA GLN A 79 18.89 6.15 8.61
C GLN A 79 18.30 5.23 9.68
N GLY A 80 17.02 5.38 9.95
CA GLY A 80 16.32 4.52 10.90
C GLY A 80 16.26 3.06 10.45
N ILE A 81 15.75 2.21 11.33
CA ILE A 81 15.37 0.85 11.00
C ILE A 81 14.05 0.90 10.21
N VAL A 82 14.00 0.23 9.06
CA VAL A 82 12.75 0.11 8.32
C VAL A 82 11.99 -1.10 8.85
N ILE A 83 10.79 -0.83 9.37
CA ILE A 83 9.85 -1.84 9.84
C ILE A 83 8.64 -1.80 8.92
N CYS A 84 8.18 -2.96 8.46
CA CYS A 84 6.89 -3.07 7.78
C CYS A 84 5.83 -3.39 8.83
N PRO A 85 5.07 -2.39 9.34
CA PRO A 85 3.96 -2.70 10.21
C PRO A 85 2.91 -3.48 9.42
N GLY A 86 2.51 -4.64 9.94
CA GLY A 86 1.39 -5.37 9.35
C GLY A 86 0.12 -4.53 9.40
N PRO A 87 -0.84 -4.72 8.48
CA PRO A 87 -2.07 -3.92 8.41
C PRO A 87 -2.91 -3.99 9.70
N ASN A 88 -2.74 -5.04 10.51
CA ASN A 88 -3.42 -5.18 11.79
C ASN A 88 -2.91 -4.21 12.86
N LEU A 89 -1.75 -3.56 12.68
CA LEU A 89 -1.24 -2.58 13.65
C LEU A 89 -2.22 -1.42 13.83
N ALA A 90 -3.01 -1.09 12.80
CA ALA A 90 -4.03 -0.04 12.85
C ALA A 90 -5.09 -0.24 13.95
N TYR A 91 -5.25 -1.45 14.49
CA TYR A 91 -6.21 -1.75 15.56
C TYR A 91 -5.63 -1.64 16.98
N PHE A 92 -4.32 -1.41 17.10
CA PHE A 92 -3.61 -1.21 18.36
C PHE A 92 -3.22 0.26 18.51
N HIS A 93 -3.44 0.83 19.69
CA HIS A 93 -3.22 2.26 19.97
C HIS A 93 -2.51 2.51 21.31
N LYS A 94 -2.10 1.45 22.00
CA LYS A 94 -1.47 1.53 23.32
C LYS A 94 -0.33 0.53 23.43
N GLU A 95 0.65 0.88 24.25
CA GLU A 95 1.69 -0.04 24.67
C GLU A 95 1.10 -1.14 25.55
N VAL A 96 1.55 -2.37 25.33
CA VAL A 96 1.13 -3.54 26.12
C VAL A 96 2.34 -4.39 26.46
N SER A 97 2.34 -4.99 27.64
CA SER A 97 3.39 -5.93 28.01
C SER A 97 3.31 -7.19 27.13
N LEU A 98 4.44 -7.88 26.96
CA LEU A 98 4.50 -9.14 26.22
C LEU A 98 3.51 -10.16 26.79
N SER A 99 3.43 -10.29 28.12
CA SER A 99 2.47 -11.18 28.79
C SER A 99 1.02 -10.88 28.38
N LYS A 100 0.64 -9.59 28.35
CA LYS A 100 -0.72 -9.19 27.98
C LYS A 100 -1.01 -9.40 26.50
N MET A 101 -0.02 -9.18 25.62
CA MET A 101 -0.15 -9.48 24.19
C MET A 101 -0.28 -10.99 23.94
N VAL A 102 0.45 -11.83 24.67
CA VAL A 102 0.33 -13.30 24.59
C VAL A 102 -1.07 -13.74 25.00
N GLN A 103 -1.59 -13.22 26.12
CA GLN A 103 -2.97 -13.49 26.53
C GLN A 103 -3.98 -13.07 25.46
N HIS A 104 -3.74 -11.95 24.78
CA HIS A 104 -4.58 -11.51 23.67
C HIS A 104 -4.57 -12.47 22.47
N ILE A 105 -3.39 -12.94 22.05
CA ILE A 105 -3.23 -13.87 20.92
C ILE A 105 -3.98 -15.18 21.17
N TYR A 106 -3.98 -15.67 22.42
CA TYR A 106 -4.65 -16.91 22.80
C TYR A 106 -6.10 -16.71 23.30
N GLY A 107 -6.64 -15.48 23.23
CA GLY A 107 -8.04 -15.20 23.57
C GLY A 107 -8.36 -15.09 25.07
N ASN A 108 -7.34 -15.02 25.93
CA ASN A 108 -7.50 -14.86 27.38
C ASN A 108 -7.69 -13.40 27.82
N GLU A 109 -7.42 -12.43 26.93
CA GLU A 109 -7.52 -10.99 27.20
C GLU A 109 -7.85 -10.24 25.89
N ASN A 110 -8.43 -9.05 25.97
CA ASN A 110 -8.63 -8.18 24.81
C ASN A 110 -7.93 -6.83 24.98
N VAL A 111 -6.89 -6.59 24.18
CA VAL A 111 -6.16 -5.32 24.19
C VAL A 111 -6.63 -4.32 23.14
N MET A 112 -7.55 -4.71 22.24
CA MET A 112 -8.09 -3.87 21.20
C MET A 112 -9.30 -3.06 21.71
N ILE A 113 -9.40 -1.77 21.35
CA ILE A 113 -10.59 -0.94 21.64
C ILE A 113 -11.66 -1.12 20.58
N ASN A 114 -11.25 -1.22 19.30
CA ASN A 114 -12.19 -1.30 18.20
C ASN A 114 -12.59 -2.75 17.95
N THR A 115 -13.84 -3.09 18.25
CA THR A 115 -14.42 -4.41 17.99
C THR A 115 -14.83 -4.59 16.53
N GLU A 116 -14.93 -3.52 15.73
CA GLU A 116 -15.26 -3.59 14.30
C GLU A 116 -14.03 -3.86 13.43
N ARG A 117 -13.23 -4.87 13.82
CA ARG A 117 -12.17 -5.38 12.96
C ARG A 117 -12.82 -6.15 11.79
N PRO A 118 -12.65 -5.70 10.53
CA PRO A 118 -13.16 -6.44 9.38
C PRO A 118 -12.48 -7.80 9.29
N ASN A 119 -13.18 -8.75 8.68
CA ASN A 119 -12.58 -10.03 8.34
C ASN A 119 -11.38 -9.81 7.39
N LEU A 120 -10.35 -10.65 7.50
CA LEU A 120 -9.13 -10.58 6.69
C LEU A 120 -9.45 -10.44 5.18
N PHE A 121 -10.38 -11.26 4.68
CA PHE A 121 -10.76 -11.27 3.26
C PHE A 121 -11.36 -9.93 2.80
N VAL A 122 -12.21 -9.34 3.64
CA VAL A 122 -12.82 -8.03 3.37
C VAL A 122 -11.75 -6.94 3.40
N ASN A 123 -10.82 -6.99 4.36
CA ASN A 123 -9.77 -5.99 4.50
C ASN A 123 -8.80 -6.00 3.30
N GLU A 124 -8.42 -7.20 2.85
CA GLU A 124 -7.64 -7.40 1.63
C GLU A 124 -8.36 -6.84 0.40
N LEU A 125 -9.62 -7.23 0.20
CA LEU A 125 -10.44 -6.73 -0.92
C LEU A 125 -10.52 -5.20 -0.93
N ARG A 126 -10.79 -4.59 0.23
CA ARG A 126 -10.87 -3.13 0.37
C ARG A 126 -9.55 -2.46 0.02
N THR A 127 -8.42 -3.06 0.40
CA THR A 127 -7.08 -2.55 0.05
C THR A 127 -6.91 -2.49 -1.46
N TYR A 128 -7.31 -3.53 -2.18
CA TYR A 128 -7.26 -3.54 -3.64
C TYR A 128 -8.28 -2.58 -4.29
N ALA A 129 -9.48 -2.44 -3.73
CA ALA A 129 -10.48 -1.47 -4.20
C ALA A 129 -9.99 -0.02 -4.07
N VAL A 130 -9.37 0.32 -2.94
CA VAL A 130 -8.74 1.63 -2.72
C VAL A 130 -7.59 1.84 -3.71
N TYR A 131 -6.76 0.83 -3.93
CA TYR A 131 -5.68 0.91 -4.91
C TYR A 131 -6.21 1.17 -6.32
N LEU A 132 -7.22 0.41 -6.78
CA LEU A 132 -7.86 0.63 -8.07
C LEU A 132 -8.44 2.05 -8.20
N LYS A 133 -9.16 2.52 -7.16
CA LYS A 133 -9.73 3.87 -7.14
C LYS A 133 -8.67 4.95 -7.30
N ASN A 134 -7.56 4.83 -6.58
CA ASN A 134 -6.45 5.80 -6.65
C ASN A 134 -5.80 5.79 -8.03
N GLU A 135 -5.51 4.61 -8.58
CA GLU A 135 -4.93 4.47 -9.93
C GLU A 135 -5.86 5.09 -10.99
N THR A 136 -7.17 4.86 -10.89
CA THR A 136 -8.13 5.45 -11.84
C THR A 136 -8.19 6.98 -11.68
N ASN A 137 -8.22 7.51 -10.47
CA ASN A 137 -8.26 8.97 -10.27
C ASN A 137 -7.02 9.68 -10.80
N GLU A 138 -5.85 9.04 -10.72
CA GLU A 138 -4.58 9.62 -11.18
C GLU A 138 -4.40 9.55 -12.70
N LEU A 139 -4.94 8.51 -13.36
CA LEU A 139 -4.57 8.17 -14.73
C LEU A 139 -5.71 8.31 -15.74
N LEU A 140 -6.97 8.48 -15.32
CA LEU A 140 -8.11 8.47 -16.23
C LEU A 140 -8.10 9.57 -17.31
N ALA A 141 -7.53 10.75 -17.03
CA ALA A 141 -7.53 11.86 -18.00
C ALA A 141 -6.58 11.62 -19.19
N THR A 142 -5.59 10.73 -19.05
CA THR A 142 -4.51 10.52 -20.03
C THR A 142 -4.23 9.04 -20.31
N ALA A 143 -5.05 8.13 -19.78
CA ALA A 143 -4.82 6.69 -19.89
C ALA A 143 -4.97 6.20 -21.34
N PRO A 144 -3.99 5.44 -21.87
CA PRO A 144 -4.14 4.80 -23.16
C PRO A 144 -5.21 3.69 -23.11
N PRO A 145 -5.82 3.32 -24.25
CA PRO A 145 -6.87 2.28 -24.30
C PRO A 145 -6.49 0.94 -23.64
N ALA A 146 -5.22 0.53 -23.77
CA ALA A 146 -4.72 -0.69 -23.13
C ALA A 146 -4.75 -0.62 -21.60
N ALA A 147 -4.51 0.56 -21.02
CA ALA A 147 -4.58 0.77 -19.58
C ALA A 147 -6.03 0.74 -19.08
N LEU A 148 -6.97 1.32 -19.83
CA LEU A 148 -8.39 1.23 -19.52
C LEU A 148 -8.83 -0.24 -19.43
N LYS A 149 -8.56 -1.03 -20.48
CA LYS A 149 -8.88 -2.47 -20.50
C LYS A 149 -8.30 -3.22 -19.30
N LYS A 150 -7.06 -2.90 -18.91
CA LYS A 150 -6.43 -3.47 -17.71
C LYS A 150 -7.24 -3.12 -16.45
N TYR A 151 -7.66 -1.87 -16.27
CA TYR A 151 -8.46 -1.45 -15.12
C TYR A 151 -9.86 -2.07 -15.13
N GLN A 152 -10.51 -2.22 -16.29
CA GLN A 152 -11.76 -2.98 -16.38
C GLN A 152 -11.58 -4.44 -15.97
N ASN A 153 -10.54 -5.12 -16.47
CA ASN A 153 -10.25 -6.50 -16.05
C ASN A 153 -9.98 -6.58 -14.54
N PHE A 154 -9.26 -5.61 -13.99
CA PHE A 154 -9.01 -5.54 -12.54
C PHE A 154 -10.32 -5.36 -11.77
N LYS A 155 -11.20 -4.43 -12.19
CA LYS A 155 -12.53 -4.25 -11.60
C LYS A 155 -13.34 -5.54 -11.62
N ASN A 156 -13.37 -6.25 -12.75
CA ASN A 156 -14.09 -7.52 -12.88
C ASN A 156 -13.52 -8.59 -11.94
N ASN A 157 -12.20 -8.74 -11.87
CA ASN A 157 -11.54 -9.67 -10.96
C ASN A 157 -11.89 -9.39 -9.48
N LEU A 158 -12.05 -8.12 -9.09
CA LEU A 158 -12.49 -7.77 -7.73
C LEU A 158 -13.94 -8.18 -7.48
N LEU A 159 -14.83 -8.00 -8.46
CA LEU A 159 -16.23 -8.42 -8.37
C LEU A 159 -16.35 -9.95 -8.29
N ASP A 160 -15.56 -10.67 -9.08
CA ASP A 160 -15.47 -12.13 -9.03
C ASP A 160 -14.91 -12.60 -7.68
N GLY A 161 -13.91 -11.88 -7.14
CA GLY A 161 -13.39 -12.12 -5.79
C GLY A 161 -14.43 -11.94 -4.70
N ILE A 162 -15.33 -10.96 -4.81
CA ILE A 162 -16.46 -10.79 -3.88
C ILE A 162 -17.39 -12.00 -3.97
N ALA A 163 -17.80 -12.40 -5.18
CA ALA A 163 -18.68 -13.55 -5.36
C ALA A 163 -18.07 -14.83 -4.78
N TYR A 164 -16.76 -15.02 -4.97
CA TYR A 164 -16.01 -16.11 -4.35
C TYR A 164 -16.07 -16.05 -2.82
N TYR A 165 -15.82 -14.88 -2.21
CA TYR A 165 -15.90 -14.73 -0.74
C TYR A 165 -17.30 -14.93 -0.20
N GLU A 166 -18.35 -14.49 -0.89
CA GLU A 166 -19.73 -14.77 -0.50
C GLU A 166 -20.04 -16.27 -0.48
N ALA A 167 -19.61 -17.00 -1.51
CA ALA A 167 -19.74 -18.46 -1.58
C ALA A 167 -18.92 -19.15 -0.47
N LEU A 168 -17.71 -18.68 -0.19
CA LEU A 168 -16.88 -19.18 0.91
C LEU A 168 -17.59 -19.00 2.26
N PHE A 169 -18.09 -17.79 2.56
CA PHE A 169 -18.82 -17.53 3.80
C PHE A 169 -20.15 -18.31 3.91
N ALA A 170 -20.77 -18.65 2.78
CA ALA A 170 -21.98 -19.47 2.77
C ALA A 170 -21.70 -20.94 3.11
N THR A 171 -20.57 -21.47 2.66
CA THR A 171 -20.22 -22.90 2.77
C THR A 171 -19.42 -23.26 4.02
N THR A 172 -18.69 -22.29 4.60
CA THR A 172 -17.85 -22.51 5.78
C THR A 172 -18.53 -22.13 7.09
N ASN A 173 -18.33 -22.95 8.12
CA ASN A 173 -18.80 -22.67 9.49
C ASN A 173 -17.72 -21.97 10.35
N TYR A 174 -16.50 -21.78 9.83
CA TYR A 174 -15.41 -21.18 10.59
C TYR A 174 -15.65 -19.71 10.97
N PHE A 175 -16.50 -19.00 10.22
CA PHE A 175 -16.71 -17.57 10.37
C PHE A 175 -18.11 -17.19 10.86
N GLU A 176 -18.87 -18.11 11.44
CA GLU A 176 -20.29 -17.89 11.80
C GLU A 176 -20.51 -16.62 12.63
N THR A 177 -19.65 -16.34 13.61
CA THR A 177 -19.74 -15.13 14.46
C THR A 177 -19.52 -13.82 13.70
N THR A 178 -18.82 -13.85 12.56
CA THR A 178 -18.50 -12.68 11.74
C THR A 178 -19.21 -12.69 10.38
N LYS A 179 -20.05 -13.69 10.12
CA LYS A 179 -20.66 -13.93 8.80
C LYS A 179 -21.58 -12.80 8.37
N ALA A 180 -22.45 -12.34 9.27
CA ALA A 180 -23.38 -11.25 8.99
C ALA A 180 -22.66 -9.92 8.72
N SER A 181 -21.67 -9.57 9.55
CA SER A 181 -20.87 -8.35 9.35
C SER A 181 -20.01 -8.43 8.09
N SER A 182 -19.39 -9.58 7.82
CA SER A 182 -18.58 -9.79 6.61
C SER A 182 -19.42 -9.66 5.34
N LYS A 183 -20.62 -10.24 5.30
CA LYS A 183 -21.54 -10.07 4.16
C LYS A 183 -21.93 -8.61 3.92
N LYS A 184 -22.25 -7.87 4.99
CA LYS A 184 -22.55 -6.44 4.88
C LYS A 184 -21.36 -5.64 4.34
N GLN A 185 -20.14 -5.95 4.81
CA GLN A 185 -18.94 -5.26 4.37
C GLN A 185 -18.54 -5.61 2.92
N LEU A 186 -18.77 -6.87 2.49
CA LEU A 186 -18.58 -7.27 1.09
C LEU A 186 -19.52 -6.51 0.17
N GLU A 187 -20.80 -6.36 0.55
CA GLU A 187 -21.76 -5.59 -0.24
C GLU A 187 -21.40 -4.09 -0.30
N GLN A 188 -20.91 -3.51 0.79
CA GLN A 188 -20.36 -2.15 0.78
C GLN A 188 -19.17 -2.03 -0.19
N CYS A 189 -18.21 -2.96 -0.13
CA CYS A 189 -17.08 -2.98 -1.07
C CYS A 189 -17.55 -3.16 -2.52
N ARG A 190 -18.57 -3.97 -2.77
CA ARG A 190 -19.17 -4.16 -4.10
C ARG A 190 -19.68 -2.83 -4.65
N GLN A 191 -20.43 -2.08 -3.84
CA GLN A 191 -20.96 -0.77 -4.20
C GLN A 191 -19.84 0.24 -4.48
N GLU A 192 -18.81 0.27 -3.62
CA GLU A 192 -17.62 1.10 -3.82
C GLU A 192 -16.92 0.79 -5.14
N ILE A 193 -16.71 -0.50 -5.46
CA ILE A 193 -16.08 -0.94 -6.71
C ILE A 193 -16.95 -0.58 -7.92
N HIS A 194 -18.27 -0.77 -7.84
CA HIS A 194 -19.17 -0.37 -8.92
C HIS A 194 -19.11 1.13 -9.21
N ALA A 195 -19.03 1.96 -8.16
CA ALA A 195 -18.93 3.42 -8.27
C ALA A 195 -17.63 3.92 -8.91
N ILE A 196 -16.58 3.09 -9.01
CA ILE A 196 -15.36 3.43 -9.75
C ILE A 196 -15.69 3.50 -11.25
N ALA A 197 -15.80 4.71 -11.78
CA ALA A 197 -16.04 4.96 -13.18
C ALA A 197 -14.77 4.65 -13.99
N ILE A 198 -14.86 3.72 -14.94
CA ILE A 198 -13.79 3.41 -15.89
C ILE A 198 -14.42 3.55 -17.29
N PRO A 199 -13.98 4.52 -18.12
CA PRO A 199 -14.51 4.76 -19.45
C PRO A 199 -14.49 3.48 -20.27
N ILE A 200 -15.65 3.03 -20.72
CA ILE A 200 -15.81 1.87 -21.58
C ILE A 200 -15.63 2.37 -23.02
N GLN A 201 -14.73 1.75 -23.79
CA GLN A 201 -14.78 1.90 -25.24
C GLN A 201 -15.85 0.94 -25.77
N GLU A 202 -16.92 1.48 -26.34
CA GLU A 202 -17.73 0.72 -27.28
C GLU A 202 -16.82 0.29 -28.44
N GLN A 203 -16.73 -1.02 -28.65
CA GLN A 203 -16.04 -1.58 -29.79
C GLN A 203 -16.79 -1.14 -31.06
N GLN A 204 -16.17 -0.28 -31.87
CA GLN A 204 -16.47 -0.19 -33.30
C GLN A 204 -15.63 -1.21 -34.05
#